data_AF-A0A1I6SZD3-F1
#
_entry.id   AF-A0A1I6SZD3-F1
#
_cell.length_a   1.000
_cell.length_b   1.000
_cell.length_c   1.000
_cell.angle_alpha   90.00
_cell.angle_beta   90.00
_cell.angle_gamma   90.00
#
_symmetry.space_group_name_H-M   'P 1'
#
loop_
_entity.id
_entity.type
_entity.pdbx_description
1 polymer ?
#
loop_
_entity_poly.entity_id
_entity_poly.type
_entity_poly.pdbx_seq_one_letter_code
_entity_poly.pdbx_strand_id
1 'polypeptide(L)'
;MHDLVVVGAGPYGLSIAAHAAAAGLDLRILGRPMASWRDHMPDGMFLKSEPWASNLSDAARRHTLAAYCAEREERAEHGSPLPIETFTDYGMWFAERLPVPVEEQHVVSVTPHGDGFRVETDTGEVMLCRTLALAIGVMPFVHLPQALRELPAELATHSSGHRDLTRFKGQEVAVVGAGQAALETAALLMENGALPTVVARAGALNWNTVPQPLRRNPVARLRAPHSGLGTGWSSWAYSRVPWAVRRLPETTRVKIATTALGPAGAWWLRERVEGVVPVRLGHRLRRAVRIEDGVRLELATPGEGRSLIETEHVIAATGFVPDLRRIELLDPALRDGLTAVLGTRAPQLDAGFESSRPGLFFAGLLAAPTFGPSMRFVYGASFTAGRLVKAVRQRLARLASMPGGVSVPRPAEGKGGTAQAAQAAAADAPAGSAGPDGAAATDAGPAAVAGAGEPAAGAAGVSGPRRDRAEDGPLEREEGQEAQARSSAG
;
A
#
# COMPACT_ATOMS: atom_id res chain seq x y z
N MET A 1 -6.24 30.96 5.99
CA MET A 1 -7.10 29.76 5.84
C MET A 1 -6.78 29.17 4.50
N HIS A 2 -6.25 27.95 4.46
CA HIS A 2 -5.82 27.30 3.22
C HIS A 2 -7.02 26.90 2.34
N ASP A 3 -6.80 26.81 1.04
CA ASP A 3 -7.79 26.30 0.09
C ASP A 3 -8.07 24.83 0.37
N LEU A 4 -6.99 24.05 0.52
CA LEU A 4 -7.02 22.61 0.66
C LEU A 4 -5.93 22.14 1.63
N VAL A 5 -6.31 21.34 2.62
CA VAL A 5 -5.35 20.51 3.37
C VAL A 5 -5.51 19.06 2.90
N VAL A 6 -4.41 18.42 2.53
CA VAL A 6 -4.35 17.00 2.17
C VAL A 6 -3.79 16.23 3.35
N VAL A 7 -4.54 15.26 3.87
CA VAL A 7 -4.10 14.40 4.98
C VAL A 7 -3.72 13.03 4.44
N GLY A 8 -2.45 12.68 4.56
CA GLY A 8 -1.83 11.45 4.08
C GLY A 8 -0.93 11.70 2.88
N ALA A 9 0.35 11.33 3.00
CA ALA A 9 1.38 11.50 1.98
C ALA A 9 1.74 10.19 1.24
N GLY A 10 0.74 9.36 0.98
CA GLY A 10 0.87 8.19 0.09
C GLY A 10 0.66 8.55 -1.39
N PRO A 11 0.63 7.57 -2.30
CA PRO A 11 0.51 7.81 -3.75
C PRO A 11 -0.69 8.70 -4.14
N TYR A 12 -1.83 8.54 -3.47
CA TYR A 12 -3.01 9.38 -3.70
C TYR A 12 -2.81 10.81 -3.21
N GLY A 13 -2.30 11.01 -2.00
CA GLY A 13 -2.10 12.32 -1.42
C GLY A 13 -1.07 13.15 -2.16
N LEU A 14 0.08 12.55 -2.48
CA LEU A 14 1.12 13.17 -3.31
C LEU A 14 0.58 13.58 -4.68
N SER A 15 -0.23 12.71 -5.31
CA SER A 15 -0.88 13.03 -6.59
C SER A 15 -1.89 14.17 -6.47
N ILE A 16 -2.71 14.19 -5.41
CA ILE A 16 -3.68 15.27 -5.16
C ILE A 16 -2.94 16.59 -4.94
N ALA A 17 -1.86 16.61 -4.14
CA ALA A 17 -1.05 17.79 -3.90
C ALA A 17 -0.40 18.32 -5.17
N ALA A 18 0.16 17.45 -6.02
CA ALA A 18 0.73 17.84 -7.32
C ALA A 18 -0.30 18.53 -8.22
N HIS A 19 -1.51 17.97 -8.32
CA HIS A 19 -2.59 18.57 -9.12
C HIS A 19 -3.13 19.86 -8.50
N ALA A 20 -3.23 19.93 -7.17
CA ALA A 20 -3.68 21.12 -6.46
C ALA A 20 -2.71 22.29 -6.63
N ALA A 21 -1.41 22.02 -6.51
CA ALA A 21 -0.37 23.02 -6.72
C ALA A 21 -0.35 23.52 -8.17
N ALA A 22 -0.44 22.61 -9.15
CA ALA A 22 -0.54 22.98 -10.56
C ALA A 22 -1.79 23.83 -10.88
N ALA A 23 -2.83 23.74 -10.03
CA ALA A 23 -4.03 24.54 -10.15
C ALA A 23 -3.98 25.87 -9.39
N GLY A 24 -2.86 26.21 -8.75
CA GLY A 24 -2.64 27.46 -8.02
C GLY A 24 -3.48 27.59 -6.75
N LEU A 25 -3.76 26.46 -6.08
CA LEU A 25 -4.41 26.43 -4.78
C LEU A 25 -3.40 26.69 -3.65
N ASP A 26 -3.80 27.43 -2.62
CA ASP A 26 -3.07 27.51 -1.34
C ASP A 26 -3.29 26.19 -0.59
N LEU A 27 -2.26 25.33 -0.53
CA LEU A 27 -2.39 23.99 0.05
C LEU A 27 -1.30 23.63 1.05
N ARG A 28 -1.63 22.68 1.91
CA ARG A 28 -0.68 21.92 2.73
C ARG A 28 -0.91 20.43 2.57
N ILE A 29 0.15 19.65 2.67
CA ILE A 29 0.09 18.18 2.64
C ILE A 29 0.80 17.65 3.89
N LEU A 30 0.03 16.93 4.71
CA LEU A 30 0.45 16.45 6.02
C LEU A 30 0.56 14.92 6.02
N GLY A 31 1.65 14.41 6.58
CA GLY A 31 1.88 12.99 6.83
C GLY A 31 3.25 12.52 6.34
N ARG A 32 3.68 11.37 6.84
CA ARG A 32 4.97 10.76 6.47
C ARG A 32 4.93 10.22 5.03
N PRO A 33 5.78 10.72 4.10
CA PRO A 33 5.80 10.29 2.71
C PRO A 33 5.97 8.79 2.58
N MET A 34 5.09 8.16 1.80
CA MET A 34 5.15 6.73 1.45
C MET A 34 5.20 5.75 2.64
N ALA A 35 4.87 6.17 3.86
CA ALA A 35 5.04 5.36 5.07
C ALA A 35 4.32 3.99 5.02
N SER A 36 3.12 3.92 4.45
CA SER A 36 2.40 2.63 4.29
C SER A 36 3.14 1.62 3.39
N TRP A 37 4.05 2.10 2.55
CA TRP A 37 4.86 1.28 1.65
C TRP A 37 6.26 1.04 2.23
N ARG A 38 6.90 2.08 2.78
CA ARG A 38 8.25 2.04 3.34
C ARG A 38 8.35 1.26 4.66
N ASP A 39 7.32 1.34 5.49
CA ASP A 39 7.39 0.84 6.87
C ASP A 39 6.57 -0.43 7.10
N HIS A 40 5.66 -0.75 6.17
CA HIS A 40 4.62 -1.76 6.37
C HIS A 40 4.54 -2.83 5.27
N MET A 41 5.41 -2.75 4.26
CA MET A 41 5.58 -3.82 3.27
C MET A 41 6.88 -4.57 3.57
N PRO A 42 6.92 -5.90 3.36
CA PRO A 42 8.10 -6.68 3.68
C PRO A 42 9.29 -6.36 2.75
N ASP A 43 10.50 -6.41 3.30
CA ASP A 43 11.72 -6.29 2.50
C ASP A 43 11.82 -7.47 1.50
N GLY A 44 12.30 -7.19 0.28
CA GLY A 44 12.34 -8.19 -0.80
C GLY A 44 10.99 -8.45 -1.50
N MET A 45 9.95 -7.67 -1.18
CA MET A 45 8.66 -7.70 -1.86
C MET A 45 8.77 -7.12 -3.29
N PHE A 46 8.00 -7.66 -4.22
CA PHE A 46 7.78 -7.06 -5.54
C PHE A 46 6.34 -6.59 -5.71
N LEU A 47 6.15 -5.49 -6.42
CA LEU A 47 4.82 -5.02 -6.78
C LEU A 47 4.14 -6.03 -7.71
N LYS A 48 2.87 -6.33 -7.40
CA LYS A 48 2.01 -7.13 -8.27
C LYS A 48 1.60 -6.40 -9.55
N SER A 49 1.60 -5.07 -9.54
CA SER A 49 1.23 -4.24 -10.70
C SER A 49 2.39 -4.05 -11.65
N GLU A 50 2.08 -3.94 -12.95
CA GLU A 50 3.07 -3.51 -13.93
C GLU A 50 3.67 -2.14 -13.58
N PRO A 51 4.94 -1.87 -13.91
CA PRO A 51 5.59 -0.62 -13.53
C PRO A 51 4.82 0.62 -14.02
N TRP A 52 4.35 0.62 -15.26
CA TRP A 52 3.57 1.74 -15.83
C TRP A 52 2.21 1.96 -15.14
N ALA A 53 1.65 0.93 -14.49
CA ALA A 53 0.41 1.03 -13.73
C ALA A 53 0.63 1.57 -12.29
N SER A 54 1.88 1.73 -11.88
CA SER A 54 2.29 2.19 -10.54
C SER A 54 2.71 3.67 -10.53
N ASN A 55 2.46 4.42 -11.60
CA ASN A 55 2.74 5.85 -11.66
C ASN A 55 1.92 6.64 -10.61
N LEU A 56 2.59 7.53 -9.89
CA LEU A 56 1.94 8.68 -9.26
C LEU A 56 1.54 9.69 -10.34
N SER A 57 0.68 10.64 -9.99
CA SER A 57 0.07 11.54 -10.97
C SER A 57 0.38 13.00 -10.70
N ASP A 58 1.06 13.66 -11.64
CA ASP A 58 1.13 15.10 -11.75
C ASP A 58 0.35 15.59 -13.00
N ALA A 59 -0.06 16.86 -13.00
CA ALA A 59 -0.88 17.43 -14.08
C ALA A 59 -0.15 17.45 -15.44
N ALA A 60 1.17 17.60 -15.43
CA ALA A 60 2.01 17.65 -16.64
C ALA A 60 2.50 16.26 -17.08
N ARG A 61 2.24 15.20 -16.30
CA ARG A 61 2.71 13.82 -16.52
C ARG A 61 4.24 13.75 -16.71
N ARG A 62 4.98 14.56 -15.95
CA ARG A 62 6.46 14.60 -16.01
C ARG A 62 7.09 13.67 -14.99
N HIS A 63 6.49 13.51 -13.82
CA HIS A 63 7.09 12.82 -12.68
C HIS A 63 6.66 11.35 -12.64
N THR A 64 6.91 10.64 -13.74
CA THR A 64 6.55 9.23 -13.91
C THR A 64 7.64 8.30 -13.34
N LEU A 65 7.27 7.06 -13.01
CA LEU A 65 8.23 6.02 -12.61
C LEU A 65 9.27 5.78 -13.71
N ALA A 66 8.86 5.83 -14.98
CA ALA A 66 9.80 5.69 -16.10
C ALA A 66 10.80 6.85 -16.16
N ALA A 67 10.37 8.08 -15.84
CA ALA A 67 11.28 9.23 -15.76
C ALA A 67 12.27 9.08 -14.58
N TYR A 68 11.78 8.63 -13.42
CA TYR A 68 12.63 8.31 -12.27
C TYR A 68 13.69 7.26 -12.61
N CYS A 69 13.30 6.14 -13.21
CA CYS A 69 14.24 5.09 -13.60
C CYS A 69 15.24 5.57 -14.66
N ALA A 70 14.80 6.39 -15.62
CA ALA A 70 15.67 6.96 -16.63
C ALA A 70 16.74 7.90 -16.04
N GLU A 71 16.43 8.66 -14.98
CA GLU A 71 17.42 9.50 -14.27
C GLU A 71 18.50 8.69 -13.55
N ARG A 72 18.28 7.39 -13.33
CA ARG A 72 19.15 6.51 -12.52
C ARG A 72 19.76 5.35 -13.31
N GLU A 73 19.55 5.32 -14.62
CA GLU A 73 19.92 4.21 -15.50
C GLU A 73 19.31 2.85 -15.08
N GLU A 74 18.22 2.89 -14.32
CA GLU A 74 17.43 1.73 -13.92
C GLU A 74 16.38 1.41 -14.98
N ARG A 75 15.90 0.15 -15.02
CA ARG A 75 14.88 -0.28 -15.99
C ARG A 75 13.60 -0.74 -15.29
N ALA A 76 12.48 -0.12 -15.66
CA ALA A 76 11.14 -0.50 -15.25
C ALA A 76 10.34 -1.00 -16.47
N GLU A 77 10.58 -2.24 -16.87
CA GLU A 77 10.06 -2.82 -18.11
C GLU A 77 8.75 -3.60 -17.91
N HIS A 78 7.90 -3.61 -18.93
CA HIS A 78 6.67 -4.43 -18.95
C HIS A 78 7.01 -5.92 -18.83
N GLY A 79 6.30 -6.64 -17.97
CA GLY A 79 6.56 -8.06 -17.72
C GLY A 79 7.70 -8.33 -16.74
N SER A 80 8.31 -7.30 -16.16
CA SER A 80 9.32 -7.43 -15.10
C SER A 80 8.74 -6.97 -13.75
N PRO A 81 8.80 -7.80 -12.69
CA PRO A 81 8.35 -7.40 -11.36
C PRO A 81 9.17 -6.22 -10.84
N LEU A 82 8.51 -5.20 -10.30
CA LEU A 82 9.17 -4.01 -9.75
C LEU A 82 9.45 -4.22 -8.25
N PRO A 83 10.71 -4.11 -7.77
CA PRO A 83 11.01 -4.16 -6.34
C PRO A 83 10.26 -3.08 -5.56
N ILE A 84 9.92 -3.37 -4.30
CA ILE A 84 9.26 -2.40 -3.42
C ILE A 84 10.15 -1.18 -3.17
N GLU A 85 11.46 -1.38 -3.04
CA GLU A 85 12.44 -0.34 -2.77
C GLU A 85 12.46 0.70 -3.90
N THR A 86 12.50 0.24 -5.15
CA THR A 86 12.40 1.12 -6.33
C THR A 86 11.11 1.94 -6.32
N PHE A 87 9.98 1.34 -5.92
CA PHE A 87 8.70 2.05 -5.85
C PHE A 87 8.65 3.07 -4.71
N THR A 88 9.20 2.74 -3.54
CA THR A 88 9.26 3.67 -2.41
C THR A 88 10.18 4.84 -2.71
N ASP A 89 11.33 4.61 -3.32
CA ASP A 89 12.29 5.65 -3.71
C ASP A 89 11.70 6.57 -4.78
N TYR A 90 11.00 6.00 -5.76
CA TYR A 90 10.21 6.80 -6.72
C TYR A 90 9.19 7.71 -6.02
N GLY A 91 8.48 7.21 -5.01
CA GLY A 91 7.51 8.00 -4.26
C GLY A 91 8.17 9.15 -3.46
N MET A 92 9.36 8.92 -2.90
CA MET A 92 10.15 9.95 -2.23
C MET A 92 10.64 11.01 -3.23
N TRP A 93 11.22 10.57 -4.34
CA TRP A 93 11.65 11.43 -5.46
C TRP A 93 10.50 12.28 -6.02
N PHE A 94 9.29 11.73 -6.07
CA PHE A 94 8.08 12.46 -6.47
C PHE A 94 7.71 13.53 -5.45
N ALA A 95 7.78 13.22 -4.15
CA ALA A 95 7.49 14.15 -3.07
C ALA A 95 8.46 15.34 -3.06
N GLU A 96 9.76 15.11 -3.29
CA GLU A 96 10.79 16.15 -3.40
C GLU A 96 10.57 17.12 -4.57
N ARG A 97 9.84 16.69 -5.61
CA ARG A 97 9.54 17.50 -6.80
C ARG A 97 8.21 18.26 -6.69
N LEU A 98 7.49 18.10 -5.58
CA LEU A 98 6.33 18.93 -5.31
C LEU A 98 6.80 20.39 -5.09
N PRO A 99 6.05 21.37 -5.62
CA PRO A 99 6.35 22.79 -5.38
C PRO A 99 6.01 23.25 -3.96
N VAL A 100 5.43 22.36 -3.13
CA VAL A 100 5.15 22.57 -1.71
C VAL A 100 5.80 21.43 -0.92
N PRO A 101 6.40 21.70 0.25
CA PRO A 101 7.01 20.65 1.05
C PRO A 101 5.94 19.69 1.57
N VAL A 102 6.31 18.40 1.68
CA VAL A 102 5.53 17.45 2.45
C VAL A 102 5.91 17.58 3.90
N GLU A 103 4.91 17.82 4.75
CA GLU A 103 5.13 18.07 6.15
C GLU A 103 4.90 16.78 6.93
N GLU A 104 5.98 16.26 7.52
CA GLU A 104 5.95 15.04 8.32
C GLU A 104 5.32 15.29 9.71
N GLN A 105 4.04 15.68 9.72
CA GLN A 105 3.23 15.84 10.92
C GLN A 105 2.03 14.88 10.88
N HIS A 106 1.64 14.35 12.03
CA HIS A 106 0.47 13.49 12.13
C HIS A 106 -0.76 14.33 12.48
N VAL A 107 -1.82 14.23 11.69
CA VAL A 107 -3.09 14.89 12.00
C VAL A 107 -3.83 14.08 13.06
N VAL A 108 -4.07 14.69 14.21
CA VAL A 108 -4.72 14.05 15.36
C VAL A 108 -6.19 14.44 15.51
N SER A 109 -6.58 15.61 14.99
CA SER A 109 -7.97 16.07 15.08
C SER A 109 -8.38 16.94 13.88
N VAL A 110 -9.61 16.74 13.44
CA VAL A 110 -10.29 17.49 12.39
C VAL A 110 -11.70 17.77 12.88
N THR A 111 -11.99 19.04 13.10
CA THR A 111 -13.29 19.52 13.59
C THR A 111 -13.93 20.47 12.58
N PRO A 112 -15.27 20.51 12.48
CA PRO A 112 -15.96 21.54 11.70
C PRO A 112 -15.61 22.95 12.19
N HIS A 113 -15.35 23.88 11.27
CA HIS A 113 -15.11 25.28 11.60
C HIS A 113 -15.72 26.20 10.53
N GLY A 114 -16.89 26.79 10.83
CA GLY A 114 -17.69 27.51 9.85
C GLY A 114 -18.02 26.64 8.63
N ASP A 115 -17.75 27.15 7.43
CA ASP A 115 -17.90 26.44 6.15
C ASP A 115 -16.72 25.52 5.79
N GLY A 116 -15.71 25.44 6.68
CA GLY A 116 -14.48 24.67 6.49
C GLY A 116 -14.17 23.78 7.70
N PHE A 117 -12.87 23.61 7.96
CA PHE A 117 -12.35 22.69 8.97
C PHE A 117 -11.20 23.33 9.75
N ARG A 118 -11.11 22.95 11.03
CA ARG A 118 -9.92 23.14 11.86
C ARG A 118 -9.19 21.80 11.94
N VAL A 119 -7.91 21.81 11.57
CA VAL A 119 -7.01 20.66 11.57
C VAL A 119 -5.95 20.90 12.64
N GLU A 120 -5.72 19.89 13.48
CA GLU A 120 -4.73 19.90 14.55
C GLU A 120 -3.76 18.72 14.37
N THR A 121 -2.47 19.00 14.53
CA THR A 121 -1.40 18.01 14.43
C THR A 121 -0.89 17.56 15.80
N ASP A 122 -0.14 16.48 15.82
CA ASP A 122 0.53 15.92 17.01
C ASP A 122 1.55 16.86 17.65
N THR A 123 2.05 17.84 16.89
CA THR A 123 2.93 18.92 17.40
C THR A 123 2.16 20.05 18.09
N GLY A 124 0.82 20.01 18.06
CA GLY A 124 -0.06 21.06 18.56
C GLY A 124 -0.29 22.19 17.55
N GLU A 125 0.23 22.09 16.32
CA GLU A 125 -0.04 23.07 15.27
C GLU A 125 -1.53 23.01 14.87
N VAL A 126 -2.16 24.18 14.78
CA VAL A 126 -3.55 24.33 14.36
C VAL A 126 -3.61 25.14 13.08
N MET A 127 -4.33 24.62 12.09
CA MET A 127 -4.58 25.31 10.83
C MET A 127 -6.05 25.24 10.43
N LEU A 128 -6.48 26.26 9.69
CA LEU A 128 -7.83 26.34 9.15
C LEU A 128 -7.79 26.14 7.64
N CYS A 129 -8.71 25.34 7.11
CA CYS A 129 -8.86 25.12 5.68
C CYS A 129 -10.32 25.18 5.23
N ARG A 130 -10.53 25.57 3.97
CA ARG A 130 -11.85 25.60 3.33
C ARG A 130 -12.29 24.22 2.85
N THR A 131 -11.33 23.39 2.47
CA THR A 131 -11.55 22.01 2.04
C THR A 131 -10.47 21.08 2.60
N LEU A 132 -10.84 19.82 2.79
CA LEU A 132 -9.98 18.78 3.32
C LEU A 132 -10.05 17.54 2.42
N ALA A 133 -8.91 16.98 2.03
CA ALA A 133 -8.84 15.70 1.32
C ALA A 133 -8.19 14.64 2.20
N LEU A 134 -8.95 13.61 2.56
CA LEU A 134 -8.46 12.46 3.31
C LEU A 134 -7.93 11.39 2.35
N ALA A 135 -6.60 11.27 2.30
CA ALA A 135 -5.83 10.29 1.54
C ALA A 135 -4.98 9.40 2.48
N ILE A 136 -5.58 8.98 3.60
CA ILE A 136 -4.95 8.31 4.75
C ILE A 136 -4.49 6.86 4.51
N GLY A 137 -4.49 6.40 3.26
CA GLY A 137 -4.04 5.06 2.89
C GLY A 137 -4.95 3.94 3.43
N VAL A 138 -4.35 2.76 3.63
CA VAL A 138 -5.07 1.54 4.03
C VAL A 138 -4.88 1.16 5.49
N MET A 139 -3.87 1.71 6.17
CA MET A 139 -3.45 1.26 7.51
C MET A 139 -4.54 1.33 8.59
N PRO A 140 -5.41 2.37 8.64
CA PRO A 140 -6.54 2.37 9.58
C PRO A 140 -7.53 1.21 9.38
N PHE A 141 -7.48 0.56 8.22
CA PHE A 141 -8.46 -0.42 7.78
C PHE A 141 -7.98 -1.87 7.89
N VAL A 142 -6.87 -2.14 8.60
CA VAL A 142 -6.33 -3.49 8.84
C VAL A 142 -7.44 -4.43 9.32
N HIS A 143 -7.66 -5.53 8.59
CA HIS A 143 -8.68 -6.49 8.93
C HIS A 143 -8.08 -7.70 9.65
N LEU A 144 -8.05 -7.67 10.97
CA LEU A 144 -7.74 -8.85 11.79
C LEU A 144 -9.05 -9.64 12.08
N PRO A 145 -9.16 -10.91 11.67
CA PRO A 145 -10.32 -11.75 11.99
C PRO A 145 -10.58 -11.80 13.50
N GLN A 146 -11.86 -11.86 13.90
CA GLN A 146 -12.22 -11.83 15.33
C GLN A 146 -11.51 -12.93 16.13
N ALA A 147 -11.41 -14.13 15.58
CA ALA A 147 -10.71 -15.26 16.20
C ALA A 147 -9.24 -14.97 16.55
N LEU A 148 -8.60 -14.00 15.90
CA LEU A 148 -7.21 -13.62 16.15
C LEU A 148 -7.09 -12.33 17.00
N ARG A 149 -8.16 -11.55 17.16
CA ARG A 149 -8.10 -10.26 17.89
C ARG A 149 -7.94 -10.41 19.39
N GLU A 150 -8.34 -11.55 19.95
CA GLU A 150 -8.21 -11.85 21.37
C GLU A 150 -6.81 -12.36 21.75
N LEU A 151 -5.99 -12.68 20.75
CA LEU A 151 -4.61 -13.07 20.98
C LEU A 151 -3.72 -11.84 21.15
N PRO A 152 -2.67 -11.94 21.99
CA PRO A 152 -1.70 -10.87 22.15
C PRO A 152 -0.80 -10.77 20.89
N ALA A 153 -0.21 -9.60 20.66
CA ALA A 153 0.50 -9.28 19.41
C ALA A 153 1.76 -10.13 19.19
N GLU A 154 2.30 -10.73 20.24
CA GLU A 154 3.42 -11.67 20.18
C GLU A 154 3.02 -12.98 19.48
N LEU A 155 1.72 -13.31 19.46
CA LEU A 155 1.18 -14.57 18.94
C LEU A 155 0.38 -14.39 17.64
N ALA A 156 -0.25 -13.24 17.44
CA ALA A 156 -1.00 -12.96 16.22
C ALA A 156 -0.86 -11.51 15.77
N THR A 157 -0.54 -11.35 14.48
CA THR A 157 -0.32 -10.04 13.86
C THR A 157 -1.00 -9.95 12.51
N HIS A 158 -1.09 -8.75 11.94
CA HIS A 158 -1.44 -8.58 10.53
C HIS A 158 -0.18 -8.53 9.68
N SER A 159 -0.25 -8.94 8.40
CA SER A 159 0.92 -8.93 7.50
C SER A 159 1.58 -7.56 7.35
N SER A 160 0.81 -6.47 7.46
CA SER A 160 1.34 -5.09 7.42
C SER A 160 2.14 -4.69 8.67
N GLY A 161 2.22 -5.55 9.68
CA GLY A 161 3.05 -5.35 10.86
C GLY A 161 4.50 -5.77 10.65
N HIS A 162 4.84 -6.34 9.49
CA HIS A 162 6.16 -6.93 9.23
C HIS A 162 6.79 -6.34 7.98
N ARG A 163 7.74 -5.45 8.20
CA ARG A 163 8.75 -5.13 7.19
C ARG A 163 9.87 -6.17 7.19
N ASP A 164 10.38 -6.48 8.38
CA ASP A 164 11.41 -7.49 8.57
C ASP A 164 10.76 -8.83 8.97
N LEU A 165 10.93 -9.84 8.11
CA LEU A 165 10.47 -11.20 8.34
C LEU A 165 11.57 -12.12 8.91
N THR A 166 12.82 -11.66 9.00
CA THR A 166 13.95 -12.46 9.52
C THR A 166 13.76 -12.85 10.99
N ARG A 167 13.00 -12.04 11.73
CA ARG A 167 12.61 -12.31 13.13
C ARG A 167 11.87 -13.64 13.34
N PHE A 168 11.30 -14.22 12.29
CA PHE A 168 10.59 -15.50 12.31
C PHE A 168 11.47 -16.69 11.93
N LYS A 169 12.77 -16.50 11.74
CA LYS A 169 13.71 -17.57 11.39
C LYS A 169 13.62 -18.72 12.40
N GLY A 170 13.48 -19.94 11.88
CA GLY A 170 13.31 -21.15 12.66
C GLY A 170 11.92 -21.36 13.25
N GLN A 171 10.97 -20.42 13.06
CA GLN A 171 9.65 -20.49 13.68
C GLN A 171 8.59 -21.10 12.78
N GLU A 172 7.63 -21.80 13.39
CA GLU A 172 6.41 -22.26 12.70
C GLU A 172 5.39 -21.12 12.61
N VAL A 173 5.05 -20.70 11.38
CA VAL A 173 4.18 -19.54 11.14
C VAL A 173 2.96 -19.88 10.28
N ALA A 174 1.76 -19.75 10.84
CA ALA A 174 0.53 -19.86 10.06
C ALA A 174 0.19 -18.54 9.36
N VAL A 175 0.18 -18.53 8.03
CA VAL A 175 -0.22 -17.35 7.23
C VAL A 175 -1.67 -17.51 6.78
N VAL A 176 -2.57 -16.70 7.32
CA VAL A 176 -4.01 -16.76 7.01
C VAL A 176 -4.34 -15.86 5.83
N GLY A 177 -4.69 -16.43 4.69
CA GLY A 177 -5.07 -15.70 3.48
C GLY A 177 -4.78 -16.47 2.19
N ALA A 178 -5.21 -15.91 1.05
CA ALA A 178 -5.00 -16.50 -0.29
C ALA A 178 -4.66 -15.45 -1.37
N GLY A 179 -4.49 -14.19 -0.97
CA GLY A 179 -4.12 -13.11 -1.89
C GLY A 179 -2.62 -12.91 -1.95
N GLN A 180 -2.18 -11.94 -2.76
CA GLN A 180 -0.77 -11.55 -2.90
C GLN A 180 -0.03 -11.47 -1.56
N ALA A 181 -0.54 -10.67 -0.61
CA ALA A 181 0.14 -10.47 0.68
C ALA A 181 0.37 -11.79 1.42
N ALA A 182 -0.59 -12.72 1.38
CA ALA A 182 -0.46 -14.01 2.05
C ALA A 182 0.62 -14.88 1.40
N LEU A 183 0.54 -15.01 0.07
CA LEU A 183 1.42 -15.90 -0.68
C LEU A 183 2.86 -15.37 -0.70
N GLU A 184 3.04 -14.06 -0.80
CA GLU A 184 4.35 -13.44 -0.84
C GLU A 184 5.00 -13.39 0.55
N THR A 185 4.22 -13.09 1.59
CA THR A 185 4.72 -13.20 2.98
C THR A 185 5.16 -14.62 3.27
N ALA A 186 4.42 -15.63 2.82
CA ALA A 186 4.80 -17.02 3.02
C ALA A 186 6.08 -17.42 2.25
N ALA A 187 6.24 -16.96 1.00
CA ALA A 187 7.47 -17.17 0.25
C ALA A 187 8.68 -16.50 0.93
N LEU A 188 8.55 -15.24 1.34
CA LEU A 188 9.61 -14.50 2.02
C LEU A 188 9.94 -15.11 3.40
N LEU A 189 8.96 -15.59 4.15
CA LEU A 189 9.18 -16.33 5.40
C LEU A 189 10.03 -17.58 5.15
N MET A 190 9.67 -18.38 4.13
CA MET A 190 10.41 -19.59 3.77
C MET A 190 11.86 -19.25 3.36
N GLU A 191 12.05 -18.23 2.55
CA GLU A 191 13.37 -17.76 2.10
C GLU A 191 14.24 -17.24 3.25
N ASN A 192 13.63 -16.68 4.30
CA ASN A 192 14.31 -16.25 5.52
C ASN A 192 14.49 -17.39 6.56
N GLY A 193 14.13 -18.63 6.22
CA GLY A 193 14.33 -19.81 7.06
C GLY A 193 13.29 -20.00 8.16
N ALA A 194 12.10 -19.41 8.03
CA ALA A 194 10.93 -19.78 8.82
C ALA A 194 10.24 -21.04 8.24
N LEU A 195 9.24 -21.56 8.94
CA LEU A 195 8.44 -22.72 8.54
C LEU A 195 6.97 -22.30 8.33
N PRO A 196 6.65 -21.60 7.23
CA PRO A 196 5.30 -21.09 7.00
C PRO A 196 4.32 -22.15 6.52
N THR A 197 3.07 -22.10 6.98
CA THR A 197 1.93 -22.82 6.39
C THR A 197 0.85 -21.82 6.01
N VAL A 198 0.43 -21.83 4.74
CA VAL A 198 -0.69 -20.99 4.28
C VAL A 198 -2.02 -21.65 4.61
N VAL A 199 -2.91 -20.93 5.28
CA VAL A 199 -4.28 -21.37 5.57
C VAL A 199 -5.28 -20.49 4.83
N ALA A 200 -6.04 -21.08 3.92
CA ALA A 200 -6.93 -20.38 3.02
C ALA A 200 -8.35 -20.98 3.01
N ARG A 201 -9.34 -20.09 3.13
CA ARG A 201 -10.76 -20.46 2.95
C ARG A 201 -11.15 -20.80 1.51
N ALA A 202 -10.29 -20.46 0.55
CA ALA A 202 -10.54 -20.70 -0.86
C ALA A 202 -10.26 -22.18 -1.18
N GLY A 203 -11.05 -22.77 -2.07
CA GLY A 203 -10.84 -24.16 -2.52
C GLY A 203 -9.65 -24.31 -3.48
N ALA A 204 -9.13 -23.20 -4.01
CA ALA A 204 -7.96 -23.16 -4.88
C ALA A 204 -7.22 -21.83 -4.70
N LEU A 205 -5.90 -21.84 -4.93
CA LEU A 205 -5.14 -20.61 -5.12
C LEU A 205 -5.35 -20.10 -6.55
N ASN A 206 -5.50 -18.78 -6.68
CA ASN A 206 -5.54 -18.13 -7.98
C ASN A 206 -4.24 -17.40 -8.24
N TRP A 207 -3.79 -17.43 -9.49
CA TRP A 207 -2.61 -16.72 -9.95
C TRP A 207 -3.00 -15.74 -11.05
N ASN A 208 -2.42 -14.54 -11.01
CA ASN A 208 -2.53 -13.60 -12.10
C ASN A 208 -1.92 -14.20 -13.37
N THR A 209 -2.43 -13.80 -14.53
CA THR A 209 -1.87 -14.21 -15.81
C THR A 209 -0.54 -13.51 -16.06
N VAL A 210 0.37 -14.20 -16.75
CA VAL A 210 1.61 -13.59 -17.25
C VAL A 210 1.26 -12.38 -18.13
N PRO A 211 1.91 -11.22 -17.96
CA PRO A 211 1.61 -10.01 -18.69
C PRO A 211 1.73 -10.24 -20.19
N GLN A 212 0.59 -10.10 -20.88
CA GLN A 212 0.53 -10.25 -22.33
C GLN A 212 1.43 -9.19 -23.01
N PRO A 213 2.13 -9.53 -24.11
CA PRO A 213 2.97 -8.58 -24.83
C PRO A 213 2.22 -7.29 -25.19
N LEU A 214 2.90 -6.14 -25.15
CA LEU A 214 2.28 -4.86 -25.51
C LEU A 214 1.90 -4.79 -27.00
N ARG A 215 2.73 -5.38 -27.87
CA ARG A 215 2.47 -5.50 -29.31
C ARG A 215 1.74 -6.82 -29.57
N ARG A 216 0.46 -6.72 -29.94
CA ARG A 216 -0.40 -7.86 -30.32
C ARG A 216 -1.21 -7.49 -31.55
N ASN A 217 -1.67 -8.50 -32.29
CA ASN A 217 -2.54 -8.27 -33.44
C ASN A 217 -3.86 -7.57 -33.01
N PRO A 218 -4.54 -6.84 -33.93
CA PRO A 218 -5.71 -6.04 -33.59
C PRO A 218 -6.86 -6.85 -32.97
N VAL A 219 -7.08 -8.08 -33.43
CA VAL A 219 -8.16 -8.96 -32.93
C VAL A 219 -7.92 -9.35 -31.47
N ALA A 220 -6.68 -9.73 -31.12
CA ALA A 220 -6.30 -10.07 -29.76
C ALA A 220 -6.40 -8.86 -28.81
N ARG A 221 -6.05 -7.65 -29.30
CA ARG A 221 -6.21 -6.40 -28.55
C ARG A 221 -7.67 -6.07 -28.28
N LEU A 222 -8.55 -6.32 -29.26
CA LEU A 222 -9.99 -6.11 -29.10
C LEU A 222 -10.62 -7.13 -28.14
N ARG A 223 -10.24 -8.41 -28.23
CA ARG A 223 -10.78 -9.46 -27.34
C ARG A 223 -10.34 -9.28 -25.89
N ALA A 224 -9.09 -8.90 -25.68
CA ALA A 224 -8.51 -8.74 -24.34
C ALA A 224 -7.71 -7.43 -24.26
N PRO A 225 -8.38 -6.27 -24.09
CA PRO A 225 -7.71 -4.97 -24.04
C PRO A 225 -6.80 -4.86 -22.82
N HIS A 226 -5.65 -4.17 -22.97
CA HIS A 226 -4.74 -3.87 -21.86
C HIS A 226 -5.28 -2.74 -20.98
N SER A 227 -5.10 -2.89 -19.67
CA SER A 227 -5.50 -1.89 -18.67
C SER A 227 -4.59 -1.95 -17.45
N GLY A 228 -4.66 -0.91 -16.59
CA GLY A 228 -3.81 -0.84 -15.39
C GLY A 228 -4.09 -1.92 -14.34
N LEU A 229 -5.23 -2.61 -14.48
CA LEU A 229 -5.64 -3.71 -13.60
C LEU A 229 -5.54 -5.09 -14.27
N GLY A 230 -4.86 -5.19 -15.41
CA GLY A 230 -4.68 -6.42 -16.17
C GLY A 230 -5.36 -6.38 -17.54
N THR A 231 -5.51 -7.54 -18.18
CA THR A 231 -6.11 -7.67 -19.52
C THR A 231 -7.57 -8.09 -19.46
N GLY A 232 -8.35 -7.67 -20.45
CA GLY A 232 -9.77 -8.03 -20.58
C GLY A 232 -10.71 -6.84 -20.36
N TRP A 233 -11.95 -7.00 -20.84
CA TRP A 233 -12.94 -5.91 -20.87
C TRP A 233 -13.38 -5.45 -19.49
N SER A 234 -13.51 -6.35 -18.52
CA SER A 234 -13.87 -6.00 -17.14
C SER A 234 -12.76 -5.16 -16.48
N SER A 235 -11.51 -5.63 -16.51
CA SER A 235 -10.35 -4.89 -16.03
C SER A 235 -10.19 -3.55 -16.73
N TRP A 236 -10.41 -3.50 -18.06
CA TRP A 236 -10.41 -2.28 -18.82
C TRP A 236 -11.50 -1.29 -18.37
N ALA A 237 -12.73 -1.75 -18.20
CA ALA A 237 -13.84 -0.90 -17.77
C ALA A 237 -13.57 -0.32 -16.38
N TYR A 238 -13.15 -1.16 -15.44
CA TYR A 238 -12.83 -0.74 -14.08
C TYR A 238 -11.67 0.26 -14.04
N SER A 239 -10.67 0.08 -14.91
CA SER A 239 -9.47 0.94 -14.99
C SER A 239 -9.74 2.28 -15.68
N ARG A 240 -10.40 2.26 -16.84
CA ARG A 240 -10.49 3.42 -17.75
C ARG A 240 -11.71 4.28 -17.50
N VAL A 241 -12.79 3.69 -17.01
CA VAL A 241 -14.06 4.40 -16.77
C VAL A 241 -14.62 4.18 -15.35
N PRO A 242 -13.86 4.47 -14.26
CA PRO A 242 -14.43 4.44 -12.90
C PRO A 242 -15.69 5.31 -12.73
N TRP A 243 -15.81 6.38 -13.53
CA TRP A 243 -17.01 7.21 -13.58
C TRP A 243 -18.26 6.46 -14.04
N ALA A 244 -18.11 5.43 -14.89
CA ALA A 244 -19.20 4.61 -15.37
C ALA A 244 -19.64 3.61 -14.30
N VAL A 245 -18.69 3.03 -13.54
CA VAL A 245 -18.99 2.18 -12.38
C VAL A 245 -19.85 2.93 -11.38
N ARG A 246 -19.56 4.21 -11.11
CA ARG A 246 -20.37 5.06 -10.23
C ARG A 246 -21.84 5.18 -10.65
N ARG A 247 -22.15 5.07 -11.95
CA ARG A 247 -23.53 5.17 -12.47
C ARG A 247 -24.33 3.87 -12.31
N LEU A 248 -23.68 2.76 -11.93
CA LEU A 248 -24.37 1.51 -11.66
C LEU A 248 -25.19 1.60 -10.37
N PRO A 249 -26.23 0.74 -10.22
CA PRO A 249 -26.96 0.57 -8.97
C PRO A 249 -26.00 0.28 -7.80
N GLU A 250 -26.35 0.78 -6.63
CA GLU A 250 -25.48 0.74 -5.44
C GLU A 250 -25.00 -0.66 -5.08
N THR A 251 -25.92 -1.62 -5.01
CA THR A 251 -25.63 -3.03 -4.73
C THR A 251 -24.63 -3.62 -5.72
N THR A 252 -24.76 -3.26 -7.01
CA THR A 252 -23.83 -3.67 -8.07
C THR A 252 -22.45 -3.05 -7.88
N ARG A 253 -22.36 -1.76 -7.53
CA ARG A 253 -21.07 -1.09 -7.25
C ARG A 253 -20.35 -1.75 -6.09
N VAL A 254 -21.05 -2.01 -4.99
CA VAL A 254 -20.50 -2.66 -3.80
C VAL A 254 -20.03 -4.07 -4.12
N LYS A 255 -20.82 -4.85 -4.86
CA LYS A 255 -20.41 -6.18 -5.34
C LYS A 255 -19.14 -6.10 -6.19
N ILE A 256 -19.09 -5.20 -7.17
CA ILE A 256 -17.90 -5.00 -8.01
C ILE A 256 -16.68 -4.61 -7.17
N ALA A 257 -16.82 -3.65 -6.26
CA ALA A 257 -15.71 -3.18 -5.43
C ALA A 257 -15.15 -4.28 -4.51
N THR A 258 -16.00 -5.19 -4.06
CA THR A 258 -15.64 -6.29 -3.14
C THR A 258 -15.14 -7.55 -3.85
N THR A 259 -15.69 -7.90 -5.02
CA THR A 259 -15.41 -9.19 -5.68
C THR A 259 -14.51 -9.09 -6.91
N ALA A 260 -14.43 -7.92 -7.56
CA ALA A 260 -13.56 -7.78 -8.73
C ALA A 260 -12.08 -7.89 -8.33
N LEU A 261 -11.28 -8.57 -9.15
CA LEU A 261 -9.85 -8.80 -8.88
C LEU A 261 -9.66 -9.41 -7.49
N GLY A 262 -10.30 -10.56 -7.28
CA GLY A 262 -10.28 -11.28 -6.01
C GLY A 262 -8.86 -11.70 -5.59
N PRO A 263 -8.75 -12.42 -4.46
CA PRO A 263 -7.46 -12.87 -3.95
C PRO A 263 -6.73 -13.71 -5.01
N ALA A 264 -5.58 -13.21 -5.44
CA ALA A 264 -4.69 -13.87 -6.38
C ALA A 264 -3.25 -13.44 -6.11
N GLY A 265 -2.32 -14.40 -6.21
CA GLY A 265 -0.89 -14.18 -6.24
C GLY A 265 -0.42 -13.71 -7.61
N ALA A 266 0.73 -13.04 -7.67
CA ALA A 266 1.36 -12.62 -8.90
C ALA A 266 1.90 -13.83 -9.67
N TRP A 267 1.96 -13.73 -11.00
CA TRP A 267 2.41 -14.82 -11.86
C TRP A 267 3.83 -15.31 -11.53
N TRP A 268 4.73 -14.38 -11.18
CA TRP A 268 6.14 -14.64 -10.85
C TRP A 268 6.33 -15.26 -9.46
N LEU A 269 5.30 -15.25 -8.61
CA LEU A 269 5.37 -15.79 -7.25
C LEU A 269 5.06 -17.29 -7.23
N ARG A 270 4.43 -17.82 -8.28
CA ARG A 270 3.89 -19.17 -8.32
C ARG A 270 4.93 -20.24 -7.98
N GLU A 271 6.10 -20.16 -8.60
CA GLU A 271 7.20 -21.13 -8.40
C GLU A 271 7.84 -21.05 -7.01
N ARG A 272 7.70 -19.91 -6.31
CA ARG A 272 8.20 -19.71 -4.94
C ARG A 272 7.26 -20.30 -3.88
N VAL A 273 6.05 -20.72 -4.26
CA VAL A 273 5.01 -21.18 -3.34
C VAL A 273 4.57 -22.60 -3.67
N GLU A 274 4.23 -22.91 -4.93
CA GLU A 274 3.76 -24.24 -5.32
C GLU A 274 4.88 -25.28 -5.14
N GLY A 275 4.62 -26.32 -4.34
CA GLY A 275 5.59 -27.36 -4.02
C GLY A 275 6.66 -26.96 -2.99
N VAL A 276 6.69 -25.70 -2.58
CA VAL A 276 7.68 -25.17 -1.62
C VAL A 276 7.02 -24.91 -0.26
N VAL A 277 5.91 -24.18 -0.25
CA VAL A 277 5.21 -23.79 0.99
C VAL A 277 3.99 -24.69 1.20
N PRO A 278 3.83 -25.32 2.38
CA PRO A 278 2.61 -26.04 2.74
C PRO A 278 1.36 -25.16 2.65
N VAL A 279 0.30 -25.64 1.98
CA VAL A 279 -0.98 -24.92 1.82
C VAL A 279 -2.15 -25.78 2.26
N ARG A 280 -3.03 -25.20 3.08
CA ARG A 280 -4.29 -25.78 3.57
C ARG A 280 -5.46 -25.01 2.96
N LEU A 281 -6.05 -25.58 1.90
CA LEU A 281 -7.17 -25.01 1.15
C LEU A 281 -8.52 -25.45 1.71
N GLY A 282 -9.57 -24.67 1.46
CA GLY A 282 -10.93 -24.97 1.93
C GLY A 282 -11.15 -24.82 3.44
N HIS A 283 -10.13 -24.39 4.20
CA HIS A 283 -10.18 -24.29 5.65
C HIS A 283 -10.54 -22.87 6.10
N ARG A 284 -11.55 -22.76 6.97
CA ARG A 284 -11.94 -21.50 7.61
C ARG A 284 -11.46 -21.48 9.05
N LEU A 285 -10.70 -20.45 9.42
CA LEU A 285 -10.38 -20.17 10.82
C LEU A 285 -11.66 -19.91 11.63
N ARG A 286 -11.88 -20.71 12.66
CA ARG A 286 -13.03 -20.58 13.58
C ARG A 286 -12.64 -20.01 14.92
N ARG A 287 -11.54 -20.51 15.48
CA ARG A 287 -11.03 -20.12 16.79
C ARG A 287 -9.51 -20.17 16.77
N ALA A 288 -8.89 -19.30 17.54
CA ALA A 288 -7.48 -19.41 17.86
C ALA A 288 -7.34 -19.28 19.38
N VAL A 289 -6.53 -20.13 19.98
CA VAL A 289 -6.34 -20.17 21.43
C VAL A 289 -4.85 -20.22 21.72
N ARG A 290 -4.41 -19.39 22.67
CA ARG A 290 -3.05 -19.47 23.18
C ARG A 290 -2.81 -20.83 23.84
N ILE A 291 -1.70 -21.45 23.50
CA ILE A 291 -1.14 -22.63 24.16
C ILE A 291 0.22 -22.25 24.77
N GLU A 292 0.90 -23.20 25.41
CA GLU A 292 2.19 -22.98 26.07
C GLU A 292 3.24 -22.41 25.09
N ASP A 293 3.40 -23.08 23.95
CA ASP A 293 4.42 -22.76 22.94
C ASP A 293 3.86 -22.08 21.68
N GLY A 294 2.74 -21.36 21.80
CA GLY A 294 2.20 -20.58 20.67
C GLY A 294 0.68 -20.53 20.60
N VAL A 295 0.14 -20.90 19.43
CA VAL A 295 -1.28 -20.79 19.10
C VAL A 295 -1.80 -22.08 18.48
N ARG A 296 -2.93 -22.55 19.01
CA ARG A 296 -3.74 -23.60 18.38
C ARG A 296 -4.88 -22.98 17.58
N LEU A 297 -4.91 -23.25 16.28
CA LEU A 297 -5.96 -22.83 15.34
C LEU A 297 -6.98 -23.95 15.15
N GLU A 298 -8.24 -23.68 15.47
CA GLU A 298 -9.37 -24.51 15.06
C GLU A 298 -9.84 -24.10 13.67
N LEU A 299 -9.69 -25.01 12.71
CA LEU A 299 -10.10 -24.83 11.34
C LEU A 299 -11.36 -25.66 11.07
N ALA A 300 -12.24 -25.14 10.22
CA ALA A 300 -13.40 -25.88 9.73
C ALA A 300 -13.34 -26.05 8.22
N THR A 301 -13.54 -27.28 7.77
CA THR A 301 -13.71 -27.62 6.35
C THR A 301 -15.20 -27.89 6.10
N PRO A 302 -15.80 -27.33 5.04
CA PRO A 302 -17.16 -27.71 4.65
C PRO A 302 -17.26 -29.23 4.42
N GLY A 303 -18.12 -29.92 5.17
CA GLY A 303 -18.40 -31.36 4.98
C GLY A 303 -17.46 -32.34 5.70
N GLU A 304 -16.24 -31.92 6.08
CA GLU A 304 -15.20 -32.83 6.62
C GLU A 304 -14.88 -32.60 8.11
N GLY A 305 -15.57 -31.66 8.77
CA GLY A 305 -15.45 -31.43 10.21
C GLY A 305 -14.39 -30.38 10.60
N ARG A 306 -13.83 -30.54 11.81
CA ARG A 306 -12.84 -29.61 12.38
C ARG A 306 -11.44 -30.24 12.30
N SER A 307 -10.45 -29.42 11.97
CA SER A 307 -9.03 -29.77 12.06
C SER A 307 -8.29 -28.77 12.94
N LEU A 308 -7.16 -29.20 13.49
CA LEU A 308 -6.31 -28.39 14.35
C LEU A 308 -4.97 -28.16 13.68
N ILE A 309 -4.42 -26.95 13.83
CA ILE A 309 -3.04 -26.62 13.51
C ILE A 309 -2.44 -25.93 14.73
N GLU A 310 -1.24 -26.33 15.12
CA GLU A 310 -0.43 -25.63 16.11
C GLU A 310 0.69 -24.92 15.38
N THR A 311 1.07 -23.75 15.88
CA THR A 311 2.06 -22.86 15.28
C THR A 311 2.55 -21.91 16.36
N GLU A 312 3.77 -21.39 16.24
CA GLU A 312 4.30 -20.42 17.19
C GLU A 312 3.73 -19.01 16.97
N HIS A 313 3.44 -18.65 15.70
CA HIS A 313 2.87 -17.35 15.36
C HIS A 313 1.85 -17.41 14.22
N VAL A 314 0.88 -16.48 14.24
CA VAL A 314 -0.13 -16.34 13.18
C VAL A 314 0.00 -14.99 12.50
N ILE A 315 0.24 -14.98 11.19
CA ILE A 315 0.18 -13.75 10.38
C ILE A 315 -1.12 -13.72 9.58
N ALA A 316 -1.99 -12.79 9.92
CA ALA A 316 -3.22 -12.53 9.18
C ALA A 316 -2.91 -11.66 7.96
N ALA A 317 -2.92 -12.26 6.77
CA ALA A 317 -2.83 -11.56 5.49
C ALA A 317 -4.24 -11.38 4.87
N THR A 318 -5.14 -10.86 5.69
CA THR A 318 -6.60 -10.80 5.46
C THR A 318 -7.09 -9.47 4.91
N GLY A 319 -6.15 -8.58 4.56
CA GLY A 319 -6.39 -7.36 3.80
C GLY A 319 -7.02 -6.24 4.64
N PHE A 320 -7.71 -5.35 3.96
CA PHE A 320 -8.18 -4.09 4.53
C PHE A 320 -9.67 -3.88 4.24
N VAL A 321 -10.42 -3.44 5.25
CA VAL A 321 -11.88 -3.22 5.17
C VAL A 321 -12.19 -1.76 5.51
N PRO A 322 -12.66 -0.94 4.53
CA PRO A 322 -12.98 0.46 4.79
C PRO A 322 -14.10 0.61 5.83
N ASP A 323 -13.86 1.45 6.83
CA ASP A 323 -14.77 1.70 7.94
C ASP A 323 -14.57 3.12 8.49
N LEU A 324 -15.54 4.01 8.25
CA LEU A 324 -15.50 5.40 8.69
C LEU A 324 -15.20 5.55 10.19
N ARG A 325 -15.68 4.63 11.04
CA ARG A 325 -15.44 4.68 12.49
C ARG A 325 -13.97 4.57 12.88
N ARG A 326 -13.13 4.02 12.00
CA ARG A 326 -11.69 3.86 12.24
C ARG A 326 -10.88 5.09 11.84
N ILE A 327 -11.56 6.15 11.39
CA ILE A 327 -10.94 7.44 11.12
C ILE A 327 -11.05 8.25 12.42
N GLU A 328 -10.10 8.01 13.32
CA GLU A 328 -10.10 8.59 14.67
C GLU A 328 -9.75 10.08 14.69
N LEU A 329 -9.02 10.56 13.66
CA LEU A 329 -8.74 11.98 13.49
C LEU A 329 -9.98 12.83 13.21
N LEU A 330 -11.09 12.24 12.74
CA LEU A 330 -12.32 12.99 12.53
C LEU A 330 -13.08 13.11 13.84
N ASP A 331 -13.51 14.33 14.16
CA ASP A 331 -14.46 14.57 15.25
C ASP A 331 -15.64 13.57 15.21
N PRO A 332 -16.04 12.96 16.33
CA PRO A 332 -17.09 11.94 16.34
C PRO A 332 -18.41 12.40 15.72
N ALA A 333 -18.85 13.65 15.97
CA ALA A 333 -20.09 14.16 15.41
C ALA A 333 -19.97 14.39 13.89
N LEU A 334 -18.82 14.89 13.42
CA LEU A 334 -18.53 14.97 11.99
C LEU A 334 -18.54 13.59 11.33
N ARG A 335 -17.88 12.61 11.95
CA ARG A 335 -17.75 11.24 11.44
C ARG A 335 -19.09 10.51 11.38
N ASP A 336 -19.89 10.61 12.43
CA ASP A 336 -21.19 9.92 12.54
C ASP A 336 -22.26 10.60 11.67
N GLY A 337 -22.08 11.88 11.33
CA GLY A 337 -22.92 12.61 10.37
C GLY A 337 -22.65 12.28 8.90
N LEU A 338 -21.62 11.48 8.58
CA LEU A 338 -21.34 11.09 7.20
C LEU A 338 -22.29 9.99 6.72
N THR A 339 -22.85 10.19 5.53
CA THR A 339 -23.65 9.15 4.87
C THR A 339 -22.73 8.07 4.33
N ALA A 340 -23.00 6.82 4.68
CA ALA A 340 -22.26 5.67 4.17
C ALA A 340 -22.94 5.08 2.92
N VAL A 341 -22.16 4.45 2.04
CA VAL A 341 -22.70 3.61 0.96
C VAL A 341 -23.40 2.41 1.59
N LEU A 342 -24.65 2.16 1.23
CA LEU A 342 -25.52 1.09 1.71
C LEU A 342 -24.81 -0.27 1.66
N GLY A 343 -24.88 -1.01 2.77
CA GLY A 343 -24.23 -2.31 2.89
C GLY A 343 -22.72 -2.25 3.12
N THR A 344 -22.15 -1.05 3.30
CA THR A 344 -20.74 -0.85 3.63
C THR A 344 -20.59 0.15 4.78
N ARG A 345 -19.34 0.40 5.19
CA ARG A 345 -18.98 1.43 6.17
C ARG A 345 -18.09 2.50 5.55
N ALA A 346 -18.08 2.61 4.22
CA ALA A 346 -17.33 3.62 3.48
C ALA A 346 -18.23 4.84 3.20
N PRO A 347 -17.66 6.06 3.07
CA PRO A 347 -18.45 7.25 2.79
C PRO A 347 -19.10 7.18 1.41
N GLN A 348 -20.33 7.67 1.30
CA GLN A 348 -20.95 7.98 0.03
C GLN A 348 -20.27 9.22 -0.56
N LEU A 349 -19.81 9.09 -1.81
CA LEU A 349 -19.12 10.16 -2.51
C LEU A 349 -19.88 10.62 -3.77
N ASP A 350 -19.78 11.91 -4.06
CA ASP A 350 -20.30 12.50 -5.28
C ASP A 350 -19.40 12.21 -6.50
N ALA A 351 -19.56 12.91 -7.63
CA ALA A 351 -18.72 12.71 -8.81
C ALA A 351 -17.31 13.33 -8.67
N GLY A 352 -17.14 14.25 -7.72
CA GLY A 352 -15.93 14.97 -7.38
C GLY A 352 -15.17 14.39 -6.18
N PHE A 353 -15.58 13.23 -5.65
CA PHE A 353 -15.05 12.63 -4.41
C PHE A 353 -15.39 13.39 -3.12
N GLU A 354 -16.35 14.32 -3.17
CA GLU A 354 -16.89 15.03 -2.00
C GLU A 354 -17.88 14.12 -1.26
N SER A 355 -17.80 14.10 0.07
CA SER A 355 -18.72 13.35 0.93
C SER A 355 -20.03 14.11 1.17
N SER A 356 -20.94 13.54 1.98
CA SER A 356 -22.14 14.25 2.45
C SER A 356 -21.81 15.46 3.33
N ARG A 357 -20.59 15.55 3.90
CA ARG A 357 -20.08 16.78 4.52
C ARG A 357 -19.46 17.64 3.42
N PRO A 358 -20.02 18.83 3.13
CA PRO A 358 -19.47 19.72 2.12
C PRO A 358 -18.03 20.13 2.47
N GLY A 359 -17.12 20.05 1.51
CA GLY A 359 -15.69 20.38 1.64
C GLY A 359 -14.81 19.24 2.13
N LEU A 360 -15.38 18.10 2.54
CA LEU A 360 -14.64 16.91 2.94
C LEU A 360 -14.60 15.89 1.80
N PHE A 361 -13.40 15.63 1.28
CA PHE A 361 -13.13 14.73 0.18
C PHE A 361 -12.40 13.47 0.64
N PHE A 362 -12.65 12.34 -0.01
CA PHE A 362 -12.01 11.06 0.31
C PHE A 362 -11.33 10.43 -0.90
N ALA A 363 -10.16 9.84 -0.69
CA ALA A 363 -9.36 9.19 -1.73
C ALA A 363 -8.96 7.76 -1.34
N GLY A 364 -8.48 6.98 -2.32
CA GLY A 364 -8.01 5.61 -2.11
C GLY A 364 -9.12 4.63 -1.70
N LEU A 365 -8.82 3.72 -0.77
CA LEU A 365 -9.67 2.58 -0.42
C LEU A 365 -11.11 2.98 -0.05
N LEU A 366 -11.30 4.11 0.63
CA LEU A 366 -12.61 4.62 1.02
C LEU A 366 -13.49 5.00 -0.18
N ALA A 367 -12.90 5.32 -1.33
CA ALA A 367 -13.63 5.65 -2.55
C ALA A 367 -14.01 4.40 -3.38
N ALA A 368 -13.49 3.22 -3.05
CA ALA A 368 -13.71 2.00 -3.83
C ALA A 368 -15.18 1.58 -3.95
N PRO A 369 -16.02 1.65 -2.89
CA PRO A 369 -17.45 1.32 -3.03
C PRO A 369 -18.24 2.27 -3.97
N THR A 370 -17.74 3.47 -4.22
CA THR A 370 -18.36 4.42 -5.17
C THR A 370 -17.81 4.28 -6.59
N PHE A 371 -16.49 4.20 -6.74
CA PHE A 371 -15.82 4.29 -8.05
C PHE A 371 -15.28 2.94 -8.57
N GLY A 372 -15.36 1.88 -7.78
CA GLY A 372 -14.92 0.54 -8.16
C GLY A 372 -13.47 0.23 -7.80
N PRO A 373 -12.96 -0.91 -8.30
CA PRO A 373 -11.78 -1.56 -7.74
C PRO A 373 -10.48 -0.82 -7.99
N SER A 374 -10.41 0.07 -9.00
CA SER A 374 -9.23 0.92 -9.26
C SER A 374 -8.81 1.73 -8.05
N MET A 375 -9.75 2.11 -7.17
CA MET A 375 -9.45 2.93 -6.00
C MET A 375 -8.66 2.18 -4.90
N ARG A 376 -8.50 0.85 -5.05
CA ARG A 376 -7.68 0.02 -4.16
C ARG A 376 -6.21 -0.05 -4.59
N PHE A 377 -5.86 0.52 -5.74
CA PHE A 377 -4.54 0.40 -6.36
C PHE A 377 -3.96 1.78 -6.65
N VAL A 378 -2.63 1.88 -6.69
CA VAL A 378 -1.90 3.10 -7.08
C VAL A 378 -2.42 3.67 -8.41
N TYR A 379 -2.77 2.78 -9.35
CA TYR A 379 -3.34 3.15 -10.65
C TYR A 379 -4.52 4.13 -10.57
N GLY A 380 -5.35 4.06 -9.52
CA GLY A 380 -6.49 4.93 -9.35
C GLY A 380 -6.14 6.38 -8.95
N ALA A 381 -4.89 6.67 -8.56
CA ALA A 381 -4.46 8.00 -8.15
C ALA A 381 -4.62 9.03 -9.28
N SER A 382 -4.27 8.65 -10.53
CA SER A 382 -4.42 9.52 -11.70
C SER A 382 -5.88 9.91 -11.99
N PHE A 383 -6.82 8.98 -11.85
CA PHE A 383 -8.24 9.26 -12.04
C PHE A 383 -8.79 10.19 -10.96
N THR A 384 -8.30 10.01 -9.73
CA THR A 384 -8.78 10.68 -8.51
C THR A 384 -8.28 12.12 -8.43
N ALA A 385 -6.96 12.32 -8.53
CA ALA A 385 -6.32 13.62 -8.27
C ALA A 385 -6.92 14.76 -9.09
N GLY A 386 -6.97 14.62 -10.42
CA GLY A 386 -7.50 15.67 -11.29
C GLY A 386 -8.99 15.94 -11.10
N ARG A 387 -9.79 14.93 -10.75
CA ARG A 387 -11.25 15.09 -10.52
C ARG A 387 -11.54 15.75 -9.18
N LEU A 388 -10.86 15.29 -8.13
CA LEU A 388 -10.98 15.85 -6.79
C LEU A 388 -10.57 17.32 -6.79
N VAL A 389 -9.40 17.66 -7.36
CA VAL A 389 -8.94 19.05 -7.43
C VAL A 389 -9.87 19.93 -8.27
N LYS A 390 -10.45 19.40 -9.35
CA LYS A 390 -11.49 20.11 -10.12
C LYS A 390 -12.72 20.43 -9.25
N ALA A 391 -13.18 19.47 -8.45
CA ALA A 391 -14.32 19.66 -7.56
C ALA A 391 -14.02 20.67 -6.44
N VAL A 392 -12.81 20.61 -5.85
CA VAL A 392 -12.31 21.61 -4.89
C VAL A 392 -12.38 23.01 -5.49
N ARG A 393 -11.86 23.23 -6.71
CA ARG A 393 -11.93 24.55 -7.38
C ARG A 393 -13.35 25.03 -7.61
N GLN A 394 -14.23 24.13 -8.06
CA GLN A 394 -15.64 24.48 -8.29
C GLN A 394 -16.32 24.90 -6.98
N ARG A 395 -16.03 24.21 -5.88
CA ARG A 395 -16.52 24.57 -4.55
C ARG A 395 -16.00 25.93 -4.10
N LEU A 396 -14.70 26.16 -4.19
CA LEU A 396 -14.09 27.43 -3.78
C LEU A 396 -14.64 28.61 -4.59
N ALA A 397 -14.86 28.42 -5.89
CA ALA A 397 -15.51 29.42 -6.74
C ALA A 397 -16.96 29.70 -6.31
N ARG A 398 -17.74 28.67 -5.94
CA ARG A 398 -19.10 28.84 -5.42
C ARG A 398 -19.10 29.63 -4.10
N LEU A 399 -18.21 29.29 -3.17
CA LEU A 399 -18.07 29.99 -1.89
C LEU A 399 -17.70 31.47 -2.10
N ALA A 400 -16.83 31.77 -3.07
CA ALA A 400 -16.48 33.16 -3.42
C ALA A 400 -17.63 33.94 -4.07
N SER A 401 -18.58 33.27 -4.73
CA SER A 401 -19.74 33.90 -5.38
C SER A 401 -20.96 34.12 -4.49
N MET A 402 -20.93 33.64 -3.23
CA MET A 402 -22.04 33.83 -2.29
C MET A 402 -22.04 35.26 -1.73
N PRO A 403 -23.19 35.97 -1.70
CA PRO A 403 -23.28 37.30 -1.10
C PRO A 403 -22.92 37.23 0.39
N GLY A 404 -21.86 37.95 0.80
CA GLY A 404 -21.30 37.93 2.16
C GLY A 404 -19.93 37.23 2.30
N GLY A 405 -19.41 36.61 1.23
CA GLY A 405 -18.06 36.04 1.21
C GLY A 405 -16.98 37.12 1.17
N VAL A 406 -16.13 37.18 2.20
CA VAL A 406 -14.94 38.03 2.21
C VAL A 406 -14.02 37.62 1.05
N SER A 407 -13.82 38.53 0.09
CA SER A 407 -12.77 38.42 -0.92
C SER A 407 -11.41 38.49 -0.21
N VAL A 408 -10.74 37.36 -0.07
CA VAL A 408 -9.37 37.32 0.46
C VAL A 408 -8.41 37.63 -0.70
N PRO A 409 -7.58 38.68 -0.61
CA PRO A 409 -6.56 38.95 -1.63
C PRO A 409 -5.54 37.79 -1.66
N ARG A 410 -5.18 37.35 -2.86
CA ARG A 410 -4.00 36.48 -3.03
C ARG A 410 -2.75 37.22 -2.53
N PRO A 411 -1.79 36.55 -1.87
CA PRO A 411 -0.48 37.13 -1.61
C PRO A 411 0.16 37.53 -2.94
N ALA A 412 0.71 38.73 -3.02
CA ALA A 412 1.39 39.21 -4.22
C ALA A 412 2.56 38.27 -4.57
N GLU A 413 2.62 37.85 -5.84
CA GLU A 413 3.79 37.19 -6.40
C GLU A 413 5.01 38.08 -6.15
N GLY A 414 6.00 37.57 -5.40
CA GLY A 414 7.29 38.21 -5.23
C GLY A 414 7.92 38.41 -6.61
N LYS A 415 8.01 39.66 -7.04
CA LYS A 415 8.72 40.03 -8.27
C LYS A 415 10.14 39.46 -8.21
N GLY A 416 10.48 38.65 -9.21
CA GLY A 416 11.82 38.16 -9.43
C GLY A 416 12.81 39.32 -9.48
N GLY A 417 13.71 39.34 -8.49
CA GLY A 417 14.94 40.11 -8.54
C GLY A 417 15.93 39.36 -9.41
N THR A 418 16.26 39.95 -10.56
CA THR A 418 17.37 39.59 -11.43
C THR A 418 18.67 39.52 -10.64
N ALA A 419 19.28 38.33 -10.55
CA ALA A 419 20.66 38.18 -10.12
C ALA A 419 21.55 38.10 -11.36
N GLN A 420 22.20 39.22 -11.69
CA GLN A 420 23.32 39.24 -12.64
C GLN A 420 24.51 39.92 -11.96
N ALA A 421 25.54 39.11 -11.75
CA ALA A 421 26.98 39.40 -11.65
C ALA A 421 27.46 40.58 -10.79
N ALA A 422 28.23 40.26 -9.75
CA ALA A 422 29.50 40.93 -9.48
C ALA A 422 30.47 39.95 -8.83
N GLN A 423 31.51 39.62 -9.59
CA GLN A 423 32.72 38.92 -9.18
C GLN A 423 33.76 39.97 -8.78
N ALA A 424 34.72 39.55 -7.94
CA ALA A 424 35.94 40.25 -7.50
C ALA A 424 35.84 41.11 -6.23
N ALA A 425 36.38 40.60 -5.12
CA ALA A 425 37.71 41.00 -4.64
C ALA A 425 38.10 40.12 -3.44
N ALA A 426 39.27 39.50 -3.55
CA ALA A 426 39.95 38.77 -2.50
C ALA A 426 40.99 39.68 -1.82
N ALA A 427 41.43 39.22 -0.64
CA ALA A 427 42.64 39.59 0.12
C ALA A 427 42.57 40.84 1.03
N ASP A 428 42.61 40.62 2.36
CA ASP A 428 43.82 40.78 3.22
C ASP A 428 43.45 40.51 4.70
N ALA A 429 43.94 39.43 5.34
CA ALA A 429 45.01 39.42 6.38
C ALA A 429 44.44 39.27 7.83
N PRO A 430 45.25 39.00 8.88
CA PRO A 430 46.00 37.76 9.11
C PRO A 430 45.80 37.15 10.54
N ALA A 431 46.51 36.05 10.80
CA ALA A 431 46.53 35.24 12.02
C ALA A 431 47.44 35.76 13.16
N GLY A 432 47.24 35.24 14.38
CA GLY A 432 48.19 35.23 15.52
C GLY A 432 47.45 35.18 16.87
N SER A 433 47.27 34.03 17.54
CA SER A 433 48.20 33.19 18.33
C SER A 433 48.33 33.61 19.82
N ALA A 434 47.93 32.73 20.75
CA ALA A 434 48.63 32.31 21.99
C ALA A 434 47.65 31.68 23.01
N GLY A 435 47.92 30.44 23.47
CA GLY A 435 47.34 29.82 24.68
C GLY A 435 48.18 30.14 25.95
N PRO A 436 48.26 29.28 27.00
CA PRO A 436 47.56 28.03 27.29
C PRO A 436 47.12 27.89 28.80
N ASP A 437 46.80 26.65 29.20
CA ASP A 437 46.76 26.04 30.57
C ASP A 437 45.42 25.91 31.33
N GLY A 438 45.18 24.70 31.87
CA GLY A 438 44.31 24.51 33.05
C GLY A 438 43.47 23.24 33.20
N ALA A 439 44.12 22.07 33.32
CA ALA A 439 43.81 20.88 34.13
C ALA A 439 42.37 20.55 34.68
N ALA A 440 42.00 19.27 34.44
CA ALA A 440 41.60 18.23 35.41
C ALA A 440 40.14 18.02 35.92
N ALA A 441 39.81 16.72 36.02
CA ALA A 441 38.90 16.03 36.95
C ALA A 441 37.38 16.20 36.72
N THR A 442 36.47 15.22 36.87
CA THR A 442 36.39 13.85 37.42
C THR A 442 34.93 13.39 37.13
N ASP A 443 34.68 12.20 36.58
CA ASP A 443 34.34 10.95 37.31
C ASP A 443 32.84 10.57 37.18
N ALA A 444 32.60 9.28 37.39
CA ALA A 444 31.35 8.57 37.62
C ALA A 444 30.63 7.96 36.39
N GLY A 445 31.21 6.87 35.88
CA GLY A 445 30.43 5.63 35.73
C GLY A 445 30.10 5.03 37.12
N PRO A 446 29.26 3.98 37.20
CA PRO A 446 29.75 2.63 36.90
C PRO A 446 28.74 1.84 36.04
N ALA A 447 29.11 0.97 35.10
CA ALA A 447 30.03 -0.17 35.12
C ALA A 447 29.56 -1.32 36.03
N ALA A 448 29.14 -2.43 35.40
CA ALA A 448 29.63 -3.80 35.69
C ALA A 448 28.93 -4.79 34.73
N VAL A 449 29.59 -5.33 33.69
CA VAL A 449 30.67 -6.36 33.69
C VAL A 449 30.04 -7.76 33.80
N ALA A 450 29.96 -8.52 32.69
CA ALA A 450 30.97 -9.36 32.03
C ALA A 450 30.79 -10.83 32.45
N GLY A 451 31.24 -11.85 31.72
CA GLY A 451 32.07 -11.97 30.53
C GLY A 451 31.88 -13.40 30.00
N ALA A 452 32.04 -13.62 28.68
CA ALA A 452 33.31 -13.88 27.99
C ALA A 452 33.71 -15.36 28.03
N GLY A 453 34.00 -15.92 26.85
CA GLY A 453 34.65 -17.22 26.71
C GLY A 453 34.50 -17.87 25.34
N GLU A 454 35.13 -17.31 24.31
CA GLU A 454 35.72 -18.13 23.24
C GLU A 454 37.08 -18.69 23.72
N PRO A 455 37.55 -19.81 23.15
CA PRO A 455 38.62 -19.67 22.16
C PRO A 455 38.56 -20.65 20.98
N ALA A 456 39.44 -20.38 20.03
CA ALA A 456 39.55 -20.92 18.68
C ALA A 456 40.33 -22.26 18.54
N ALA A 457 40.33 -22.73 17.28
CA ALA A 457 41.33 -23.52 16.54
C ALA A 457 41.14 -25.05 16.39
N GLY A 458 41.19 -25.51 15.13
CA GLY A 458 41.39 -26.92 14.76
C GLY A 458 41.15 -27.18 13.27
N ALA A 459 42.23 -27.45 12.53
CA ALA A 459 42.28 -27.75 11.10
C ALA A 459 42.27 -29.27 10.79
N ALA A 460 42.23 -29.60 9.48
CA ALA A 460 42.30 -30.91 8.80
C ALA A 460 40.96 -31.68 8.71
N GLY A 461 40.56 -32.32 7.61
CA GLY A 461 41.15 -32.64 6.30
C GLY A 461 40.49 -33.92 5.77
N VAL A 462 40.27 -34.04 4.45
CA VAL A 462 40.20 -35.30 3.65
C VAL A 462 39.00 -36.23 4.00
N SER A 463 38.02 -36.54 3.13
CA SER A 463 38.11 -37.38 1.92
C SER A 463 36.67 -37.71 1.43
N GLY A 464 36.46 -37.78 0.12
CA GLY A 464 35.35 -38.54 -0.49
C GLY A 464 35.70 -40.03 -0.64
N PRO A 465 34.73 -40.91 -0.98
CA PRO A 465 34.52 -41.34 -2.38
C PRO A 465 33.02 -41.31 -2.80
N ARG A 466 32.64 -41.09 -4.08
CA ARG A 466 32.40 -42.08 -5.19
C ARG A 466 31.61 -43.33 -4.75
N ARG A 467 30.72 -43.97 -5.53
CA ARG A 467 29.96 -43.83 -6.80
C ARG A 467 29.02 -45.06 -6.80
N ASP A 468 27.94 -45.02 -7.59
CA ASP A 468 27.32 -46.11 -8.40
C ASP A 468 25.80 -45.80 -8.51
N ARG A 469 25.16 -45.47 -9.65
CA ARG A 469 25.07 -45.98 -11.04
C ARG A 469 24.49 -47.40 -11.19
N ALA A 470 23.22 -47.46 -11.59
CA ALA A 470 22.58 -48.32 -12.61
C ALA A 470 21.14 -47.74 -12.81
N GLU A 471 20.68 -47.28 -13.98
CA GLU A 471 20.29 -48.02 -15.22
C GLU A 471 19.28 -49.15 -14.87
N ASP A 472 18.03 -49.22 -15.36
CA ASP A 472 17.47 -49.05 -16.71
C ASP A 472 15.96 -48.69 -16.70
N GLY A 473 15.44 -48.09 -17.79
CA GLY A 473 14.01 -47.90 -18.09
C GLY A 473 13.37 -49.11 -18.82
N PRO A 474 12.50 -48.93 -19.83
CA PRO A 474 11.22 -48.17 -19.89
C PRO A 474 10.07 -49.02 -20.49
N LEU A 475 8.78 -48.75 -20.22
CA LEU A 475 7.64 -49.24 -21.03
C LEU A 475 6.46 -48.23 -20.98
N GLU A 476 6.15 -47.58 -22.12
CA GLU A 476 4.93 -47.77 -22.96
C GLU A 476 3.66 -47.12 -22.36
N ARG A 477 3.17 -45.96 -22.85
CA ARG A 477 2.29 -45.74 -24.02
C ARG A 477 1.12 -46.72 -24.15
N GLU A 478 -0.08 -46.26 -23.80
CA GLU A 478 -1.30 -46.62 -24.53
C GLU A 478 -2.21 -45.39 -24.68
N GLU A 479 -2.52 -45.07 -25.93
CA GLU A 479 -3.60 -44.21 -26.39
C GLU A 479 -4.92 -45.00 -26.36
N GLY A 480 -6.05 -44.34 -26.10
CA GLY A 480 -7.35 -45.02 -26.12
C GLY A 480 -8.57 -44.12 -25.88
N GLN A 481 -8.94 -43.38 -26.93
CA GLN A 481 -10.29 -43.06 -27.43
C GLN A 481 -11.49 -42.72 -26.48
N GLU A 482 -12.03 -41.52 -26.75
CA GLU A 482 -13.44 -41.18 -27.06
C GLU A 482 -14.59 -42.03 -26.50
N ALA A 483 -15.55 -41.38 -25.80
CA ALA A 483 -16.98 -41.39 -26.18
C ALA A 483 -17.85 -40.39 -25.39
N GLN A 484 -18.75 -39.74 -26.12
CA GLN A 484 -19.82 -38.84 -25.67
C GLN A 484 -21.01 -39.57 -25.02
N ALA A 485 -21.69 -38.92 -24.06
CA ALA A 485 -23.16 -38.90 -23.90
C ALA A 485 -23.54 -37.82 -22.85
N ARG A 486 -24.10 -36.67 -23.26
CA ARG A 486 -25.53 -36.31 -23.29
C ARG A 486 -26.27 -36.35 -21.93
N SER A 487 -26.57 -35.14 -21.42
CA SER A 487 -27.93 -34.61 -21.11
C SER A 487 -28.93 -35.46 -20.31
N SER A 488 -29.28 -35.01 -19.10
CA SER A 488 -30.66 -34.70 -18.61
C SER A 488 -30.57 -34.38 -17.10
N ALA A 489 -30.88 -33.16 -16.66
CA ALA A 489 -32.19 -32.72 -16.15
C ALA A 489 -32.61 -33.39 -14.83
N GLY A 490 -32.61 -32.58 -13.77
CA GLY A 490 -33.02 -32.86 -12.39
C GLY A 490 -32.70 -31.65 -11.53
#